data_AF-A0A7V6ZWA0-F1
#
_entry.id   AF-A0A7V6ZWA0-F1
#
_cell.length_a   1.000
_cell.length_b   1.000
_cell.length_c   1.000
_cell.angle_alpha   90.00
_cell.angle_beta   90.00
_cell.angle_gamma   90.00
#
_symmetry.space_group_name_H-M   'P 1'
#
loop_
_entity.id
_entity.type
_entity.pdbx_description
1 polymer ?
#
loop_
_entity_poly.entity_id
_entity_poly.type
_entity_poly.pdbx_seq_one_letter_code
_entity_poly.pdbx_strand_id
1 'polypeptide(L)'
;MEQAEKELAQELSCGENAAKESQRVVVTVVGQDQIGIIAAVSGVLAQHQVNILDISQTILQEFFTMIMIVDISLATVSLQELQQLLKEKGQEIGMEIRAQHEDIFKYMHRI
;
A
#
# COMPACT_ATOMS: atom_id res chain seq x y z
N MET A 1 -28.23 -26.23 27.28
CA MET A 1 -28.29 -26.27 25.81
C MET A 1 -28.11 -24.88 25.19
N GLU A 2 -28.57 -23.81 25.83
CA GLU A 2 -28.40 -22.41 25.35
C GLU A 2 -26.97 -21.83 25.46
N GLN A 3 -26.06 -22.51 26.16
CA GLN A 3 -24.65 -22.10 26.26
C GLN A 3 -23.77 -22.63 25.12
N ALA A 4 -24.22 -23.62 24.34
CA ALA A 4 -23.45 -24.16 23.22
C ALA A 4 -23.61 -23.33 21.93
N GLU A 5 -24.71 -22.59 21.76
CA GLU A 5 -24.91 -21.70 20.59
C GLU A 5 -24.12 -20.39 20.70
N LYS A 6 -23.82 -19.92 21.92
CA LYS A 6 -23.02 -18.70 22.12
C LYS A 6 -21.53 -18.88 21.82
N GLU A 7 -20.98 -20.09 21.94
CA GLU A 7 -19.60 -20.38 21.50
C GLU A 7 -19.49 -20.49 19.97
N LEU A 8 -20.56 -20.95 19.28
CA LEU A 8 -20.57 -21.05 17.82
C LEU A 8 -20.59 -19.67 17.11
N ALA A 9 -21.03 -18.61 17.81
CA ALA A 9 -21.05 -17.25 17.27
C ALA A 9 -19.67 -16.55 17.32
N GLN A 10 -18.71 -17.06 18.10
CA GLN A 10 -17.36 -16.46 18.20
C GLN A 10 -16.32 -17.08 17.26
N GLU A 11 -16.59 -18.23 16.63
CA GLU A 11 -15.68 -18.85 15.66
C GLU A 11 -15.93 -18.41 14.20
N LEU A 12 -17.03 -17.71 13.90
CA LEU A 12 -17.35 -17.22 12.56
C LEU A 12 -16.76 -15.86 12.19
N SER A 13 -15.95 -15.25 13.05
CA SER A 13 -15.17 -14.05 12.70
C SER A 13 -13.79 -14.38 12.08
N CYS A 14 -13.37 -15.65 12.10
CA CYS A 14 -12.01 -16.03 11.70
C CYS A 14 -11.90 -16.57 10.25
N GLY A 15 -12.94 -16.41 9.42
CA GLY A 15 -13.11 -17.14 8.16
C GLY A 15 -13.09 -16.36 6.84
N GLU A 16 -12.74 -15.06 6.80
CA GLU A 16 -12.72 -14.31 5.52
C GLU A 16 -11.39 -13.60 5.17
N ASN A 17 -10.38 -13.56 6.05
CA ASN A 17 -9.14 -12.80 5.77
C ASN A 17 -7.86 -13.63 5.60
N ALA A 18 -7.93 -14.97 5.64
CA ALA A 18 -6.74 -15.83 5.57
C ALA A 18 -6.27 -16.20 4.14
N ALA A 19 -6.96 -15.74 3.08
CA ALA A 19 -6.65 -16.13 1.69
C ALA A 19 -6.14 -14.97 0.79
N LYS A 20 -5.77 -13.81 1.37
CA LYS A 20 -5.19 -12.69 0.61
C LYS A 20 -3.84 -12.23 1.20
N GLU A 21 -2.98 -13.20 1.49
CA GLU A 21 -1.62 -12.92 1.93
C GLU A 21 -0.67 -12.75 0.73
N SER A 22 0.14 -11.68 0.75
CA SER A 22 1.41 -11.46 0.02
C SER A 22 1.44 -10.56 -1.23
N GLN A 23 0.34 -9.92 -1.64
CA GLN A 23 0.40 -8.88 -2.72
C GLN A 23 0.28 -7.45 -2.19
N ARG A 24 0.75 -7.22 -0.96
CA ARG A 24 0.81 -5.87 -0.38
C ARG A 24 2.15 -5.22 -0.67
N VAL A 25 2.09 -3.96 -1.03
CA VAL A 25 3.23 -3.14 -1.40
C VAL A 25 3.15 -1.84 -0.61
N VAL A 26 4.27 -1.43 -0.04
CA VAL A 26 4.44 -0.13 0.57
C VAL A 26 5.01 0.81 -0.48
N VAL A 27 4.30 1.89 -0.75
CA VAL A 27 4.76 2.98 -1.61
C VAL A 27 5.14 4.17 -0.73
N THR A 28 6.37 4.64 -0.88
CA THR A 28 6.90 5.80 -0.15
C THR A 28 7.19 6.91 -1.15
N VAL A 29 6.69 8.11 -0.85
CA VAL A 29 6.86 9.33 -1.63
C VAL A 29 7.54 10.36 -0.73
N VAL A 30 8.64 10.95 -1.21
CA VAL A 30 9.39 11.98 -0.49
C VAL A 30 9.81 13.08 -1.46
N GLY A 31 9.63 14.34 -1.09
CA GLY A 31 10.20 15.47 -1.81
C GLY A 31 9.65 16.81 -1.32
N GLN A 32 9.96 17.91 -2.02
CA GLN A 32 9.41 19.23 -1.67
C GLN A 32 7.93 19.36 -2.04
N ASP A 33 7.10 19.79 -1.09
CA ASP A 33 5.65 19.87 -1.29
C ASP A 33 5.26 20.63 -2.57
N GLN A 34 4.42 20.00 -3.38
CA GLN A 34 3.96 20.51 -4.67
C GLN A 34 2.49 20.14 -4.86
N ILE A 35 1.76 21.02 -5.54
CA ILE A 35 0.35 20.79 -5.83
C ILE A 35 0.24 19.60 -6.79
N GLY A 36 -0.57 18.60 -6.40
CA GLY A 36 -0.92 17.48 -7.27
C GLY A 36 -0.14 16.18 -7.06
N ILE A 37 0.71 16.09 -6.03
CA ILE A 37 1.45 14.84 -5.72
C ILE A 37 0.50 13.65 -5.57
N ILE A 38 -0.52 13.77 -4.72
CA ILE A 38 -1.48 12.69 -4.47
C ILE A 38 -2.19 12.29 -5.77
N ALA A 39 -2.67 13.27 -6.55
CA ALA A 39 -3.36 13.03 -7.81
C ALA A 39 -2.48 12.31 -8.84
N ALA A 40 -1.20 12.66 -8.91
CA ALA A 40 -0.24 12.02 -9.81
C ALA A 40 -0.03 10.54 -9.40
N VAL A 41 0.21 10.30 -8.12
CA VAL A 41 0.48 8.93 -7.61
C VAL A 41 -0.76 8.06 -7.65
N SER A 42 -1.89 8.55 -7.13
CA SER A 42 -3.17 7.83 -7.16
C SER A 42 -3.66 7.61 -8.59
N GLY A 43 -3.37 8.52 -9.52
CA GLY A 43 -3.69 8.38 -10.94
C GLY A 43 -2.96 7.20 -11.57
N VAL A 44 -1.66 7.07 -11.34
CA VAL A 44 -0.87 5.91 -11.80
C VAL A 44 -1.43 4.61 -11.21
N LEU A 45 -1.66 4.58 -9.89
CA LEU A 45 -2.18 3.39 -9.22
C LEU A 45 -3.55 2.98 -9.76
N ALA A 46 -4.46 3.95 -9.95
CA ALA A 46 -5.80 3.69 -10.48
C ALA A 46 -5.77 3.19 -11.94
N GLN A 47 -4.91 3.76 -12.79
CA GLN A 47 -4.72 3.30 -14.18
C GLN A 47 -4.29 1.83 -14.25
N HIS A 48 -3.55 1.37 -13.25
CA HIS A 48 -3.02 0.00 -13.16
C HIS A 48 -3.85 -0.93 -12.27
N GLN A 49 -5.09 -0.56 -11.90
CA GLN A 49 -5.97 -1.34 -11.04
C GLN A 49 -5.36 -1.72 -9.68
N VAL A 50 -4.51 -0.84 -9.15
CA VAL A 50 -3.92 -1.01 -7.82
C VAL A 50 -4.84 -0.39 -6.77
N ASN A 51 -5.23 -1.18 -5.77
CA ASN A 51 -6.10 -0.71 -4.70
C ASN A 51 -5.29 -0.09 -3.56
N ILE A 52 -5.74 1.05 -3.03
CA ILE A 52 -5.10 1.71 -1.88
C ILE A 52 -5.79 1.19 -0.62
N LEU A 53 -5.04 0.52 0.25
CA LEU A 53 -5.55 0.01 1.53
C LEU A 53 -5.42 1.03 2.65
N ASP A 54 -4.30 1.74 2.68
CA ASP A 54 -4.03 2.75 3.69
C ASP A 54 -3.12 3.84 3.12
N ILE A 55 -3.27 5.05 3.65
CA ILE A 55 -2.48 6.23 3.28
C ILE A 55 -2.20 7.05 4.53
N SER A 56 -0.92 7.33 4.75
CA SER A 56 -0.44 8.23 5.78
C SER A 56 0.46 9.27 5.15
N GLN A 57 0.20 10.53 5.44
CA GLN A 57 0.99 11.65 4.96
C GLN A 57 1.43 12.52 6.12
N THR A 58 2.61 13.10 6.00
CA THR A 58 3.15 14.04 6.97
C THR A 58 4.04 15.06 6.28
N ILE A 59 4.14 16.24 6.88
CA ILE A 59 5.10 17.26 6.48
C ILE A 59 6.27 17.18 7.46
N LEU A 60 7.43 16.75 6.96
CA LEU A 60 8.67 16.68 7.74
C LEU A 60 9.55 17.85 7.33
N GLN A 61 9.54 18.90 8.16
CA GLN A 61 10.19 20.19 7.86
C GLN A 61 9.62 20.80 6.56
N GLU A 62 10.42 20.86 5.50
CA GLU A 62 10.03 21.37 4.17
C GLU A 62 9.68 20.25 3.18
N PHE A 63 9.76 18.99 3.63
CA PHE A 63 9.51 17.82 2.79
C PHE A 63 8.12 17.25 3.01
N PHE A 64 7.39 17.07 1.92
CA PHE A 64 6.21 16.22 1.86
C PHE A 64 6.65 14.76 1.90
N THR A 65 6.12 14.00 2.86
CA THR A 65 6.33 12.56 2.97
C THR A 65 4.99 11.86 2.99
N MET A 66 4.83 10.85 2.15
CA MET A 66 3.62 10.05 2.10
C MET A 66 3.99 8.58 2.00
N ILE A 67 3.30 7.75 2.78
CA ILE A 67 3.42 6.31 2.77
C ILE A 67 2.04 5.75 2.47
N MET A 68 1.98 4.81 1.54
CA MET A 68 0.75 4.13 1.14
C MET A 68 0.96 2.63 1.24
N ILE A 69 -0.03 1.94 1.77
CA ILE A 69 -0.13 0.50 1.66
C ILE A 69 -1.10 0.22 0.52
N VAL A 70 -0.63 -0.49 -0.50
CA VAL A 70 -1.41 -0.82 -1.68
C VAL A 70 -1.48 -2.32 -1.88
N ASP A 71 -2.58 -2.77 -2.49
CA ASP A 71 -2.80 -4.16 -2.89
C ASP A 71 -2.69 -4.27 -4.41
N ILE A 72 -1.70 -5.04 -4.86
CA ILE A 72 -1.43 -5.30 -6.28
C ILE A 72 -2.04 -6.61 -6.78
N SER A 73 -2.90 -7.28 -5.99
CA SER A 73 -3.54 -8.55 -6.39
C SER A 73 -4.34 -8.45 -7.70
N LEU A 74 -4.88 -7.27 -8.00
CA LEU A 74 -5.66 -6.99 -9.22
C LEU A 74 -4.89 -6.12 -10.22
N ALA A 75 -3.60 -5.87 -9.97
CA ALA A 75 -2.82 -4.97 -10.79
C ALA A 75 -2.66 -5.51 -12.22
N THR A 76 -2.70 -4.62 -13.20
CA THR A 76 -2.46 -4.96 -14.61
C THR A 76 -0.99 -5.10 -14.96
N VAL A 77 -0.10 -4.71 -14.03
CA VAL A 77 1.35 -4.67 -14.19
C VAL A 77 2.02 -5.39 -13.03
N SER A 78 3.22 -5.89 -13.27
CA SER A 78 4.09 -6.45 -12.22
C SER A 78 4.57 -5.36 -11.26
N LEU A 79 5.03 -5.77 -10.06
CA LEU A 79 5.65 -4.82 -9.12
C LEU A 79 6.86 -4.09 -9.75
N GLN A 80 7.67 -4.78 -10.54
CA GLN A 80 8.85 -4.17 -11.16
C GLN A 80 8.46 -3.07 -12.16
N GLU A 81 7.42 -3.30 -12.95
CA GLU A 81 6.87 -2.28 -13.85
C GLU A 81 6.25 -1.13 -13.05
N LEU A 82 5.49 -1.43 -11.99
CA LEU A 82 4.93 -0.41 -11.10
C LEU A 82 6.01 0.47 -10.46
N GLN A 83 7.12 -0.15 -10.01
CA GLN A 83 8.28 0.57 -9.48
C GLN A 83 8.87 1.53 -10.52
N GLN A 84 9.01 1.07 -11.76
CA GLN A 84 9.56 1.90 -12.84
C GLN A 84 8.62 3.05 -13.20
N LEU A 85 7.32 2.79 -13.34
CA LEU A 85 6.29 3.80 -13.61
C LEU A 85 6.22 4.86 -12.52
N LEU A 86 6.21 4.44 -11.25
CA LEU A 86 6.21 5.36 -10.12
C LEU A 86 7.51 6.17 -10.04
N LYS A 87 8.65 5.55 -10.34
CA LYS A 87 9.95 6.24 -10.37
C LYS A 87 9.98 7.32 -11.47
N GLU A 88 9.53 6.99 -12.67
CA GLU A 88 9.42 7.93 -13.79
C GLU A 88 8.46 9.07 -13.45
N LYS A 89 7.27 8.75 -12.92
CA LYS A 89 6.31 9.75 -12.45
C LYS A 89 6.90 10.67 -11.37
N GLY A 90 7.64 10.09 -10.43
CA GLY A 90 8.36 10.82 -9.38
C GLY A 90 9.35 11.82 -9.97
N GLN A 91 10.18 11.39 -10.92
CA GLN A 91 11.14 12.26 -11.61
C GLN A 91 10.45 13.42 -12.35
N GLU A 92 9.30 13.17 -12.99
CA GLU A 92 8.53 14.22 -13.66
C GLU A 92 8.02 15.30 -12.70
N ILE A 93 7.60 14.92 -11.50
CA ILE A 93 7.02 15.83 -10.50
C ILE A 93 8.05 16.30 -9.45
N GLY A 94 9.34 15.98 -9.62
CA GLY A 94 10.39 16.36 -8.67
C GLY A 94 10.29 15.66 -7.30
N MET A 95 9.73 14.45 -7.28
CA MET A 95 9.57 13.60 -6.10
C MET A 95 10.41 12.33 -6.23
N GLU A 96 10.83 11.77 -5.10
CA GLU A 96 11.31 10.41 -5.02
C GLU A 96 10.17 9.48 -4.65
N ILE A 97 9.85 8.51 -5.51
CA ILE A 97 8.82 7.51 -5.26
C ILE A 97 9.46 6.12 -5.29
N ARG A 98 9.20 5.34 -4.24
CA ARG A 98 9.67 3.96 -4.09
C ARG A 98 8.49 3.04 -3.81
N ALA A 99 8.51 1.84 -4.35
CA ALA A 99 7.54 0.80 -4.04
C ALA A 99 8.26 -0.49 -3.63
N GLN A 100 7.84 -1.14 -2.55
CA GLN A 100 8.49 -2.31 -1.96
C GLN A 100 7.46 -3.30 -1.44
N HIS A 101 7.71 -4.60 -1.52
CA HIS A 101 6.83 -5.58 -0.87
C HIS A 101 6.73 -5.30 0.64
N GLU A 102 5.51 -5.33 1.17
CA GLU A 102 5.26 -5.20 2.61
C GLU A 102 6.00 -6.29 3.41
N ASP A 103 6.18 -7.47 2.80
CA ASP A 103 6.78 -8.63 3.47
C ASP A 103 8.23 -8.36 3.92
N ILE A 104 8.96 -7.43 3.28
CA ILE A 104 10.29 -6.98 3.72
C ILE A 104 10.25 -6.49 5.18
N PHE A 105 9.14 -5.89 5.62
CA PHE A 105 8.97 -5.42 6.99
C PHE A 105 8.54 -6.53 7.97
N LYS A 106 7.79 -7.53 7.50
CA LYS A 106 7.37 -8.68 8.33
C LYS A 106 8.56 -9.55 8.75
N TYR A 107 9.61 -9.62 7.93
CA TYR A 107 10.81 -10.40 8.26
C TYR A 107 11.72 -9.74 9.32
N MET A 108 11.52 -8.47 9.68
CA MET A 108 12.29 -7.82 10.75
C MET A 108 11.90 -8.29 12.16
N HIS A 109 10.75 -8.97 12.33
CA HIS A 109 10.23 -9.42 13.62
C HIS A 109 10.27 -10.96 13.84
N ARG A 110 11.04 -11.72 13.05
CA ARG A 110 11.38 -13.11 13.40
C ARG A 110 12.67 -13.15 14.20
N ILE A 111 12.56 -12.95 15.52
CA ILE A 111 13.54 -13.44 16.52
C ILE A 111 12.80 -14.41 17.43
#